data_AF-A0A0K0DG71-F1
#
_entry.id   AF-A0A0K0DG71-F1
#
_cell.length_a   1.000
_cell.length_b   1.000
_cell.length_c   1.000
_cell.angle_alpha   90.00
_cell.angle_beta   90.00
_cell.angle_gamma   90.00
#
_symmetry.space_group_name_H-M   'P 1'
#
loop_
_entity.id
_entity.type
_entity.pdbx_description
1 polymer ?
#
loop_
_entity_poly.entity_id
_entity_poly.type
_entity_poly.pdbx_seq_one_letter_code
_entity_poly.pdbx_strand_id
1 'polypeptide(L)'
;MNIDTFEQLSTRIGRIRLKRCGSTPTLTIFVVYAPTSNYDKEEVEAFYMDLERFYREDHTFFKVIIGDFNAKIGPRKSSEERHIATHGLEWNE
;
A
#
# COMPACT_ATOMS: atom_id res chain seq x y z
N MET A 1 10.98 5.20 -18.34
CA MET A 1 9.87 5.58 -17.45
C MET A 1 10.52 6.39 -16.36
N ASN A 2 10.08 7.63 -16.18
CA ASN A 2 10.79 8.60 -15.35
C ASN A 2 9.92 8.93 -14.14
N ILE A 3 10.57 9.33 -13.03
CA ILE A 3 9.87 9.92 -11.90
C ILE A 3 9.44 11.32 -12.33
N ASP A 4 8.13 11.55 -12.31
CA ASP A 4 7.52 12.84 -12.59
C ASP A 4 7.47 13.67 -11.31
N THR A 5 6.93 13.09 -10.24
CA THR A 5 6.84 13.73 -8.93
C THR A 5 6.99 12.72 -7.80
N PHE A 6 7.51 13.18 -6.68
CA PHE A 6 7.46 12.50 -5.39
C PHE A 6 6.88 13.46 -4.35
N GLU A 7 5.91 12.98 -3.59
CA GLU A 7 5.21 13.75 -2.57
C GLU A 7 5.06 12.90 -1.32
N GLN A 8 5.41 13.46 -0.16
CA GLN A 8 5.10 12.85 1.12
C GLN A 8 3.70 13.31 1.56
N LEU A 9 2.74 12.41 1.58
CA LEU A 9 1.33 12.71 1.87
C LEU A 9 1.05 12.68 3.39
N SER A 10 1.79 11.83 4.12
CA SER A 10 1.82 11.81 5.58
C SER A 10 3.17 11.27 6.05
N THR A 11 3.36 11.15 7.37
CA THR A 11 4.58 10.53 7.94
C THR A 11 4.81 9.10 7.49
N ARG A 12 3.75 8.37 7.10
CA ARG A 12 3.76 6.94 6.74
C ARG A 12 3.35 6.63 5.30
N ILE A 13 2.97 7.65 4.52
CA ILE A 13 2.46 7.48 3.15
C ILE A 13 3.20 8.45 2.23
N GLY A 14 3.90 7.90 1.24
CA GLY A 14 4.48 8.63 0.11
C GLY A 14 3.76 8.29 -1.19
N ARG A 15 3.85 9.19 -2.17
CA ARG A 15 3.33 9.02 -3.52
C ARG A 15 4.42 9.33 -4.53
N ILE A 16 4.65 8.39 -5.43
CA ILE A 16 5.52 8.56 -6.60
C ILE A 16 4.63 8.51 -7.84
N ARG A 17 4.70 9.53 -8.68
CA ARG A 17 4.11 9.47 -10.02
C ARG A 17 5.20 9.19 -11.04
N LEU A 18 4.96 8.17 -11.85
CA LEU A 18 5.83 7.75 -12.92
C LEU A 18 5.16 8.07 -14.25
N LYS A 19 5.89 8.79 -15.10
CA LYS A 19 5.43 9.16 -16.44
C LYS A 19 6.40 8.62 -17.48
N ARG A 20 5.86 8.13 -18.59
CA ARG A 20 6.63 7.82 -19.79
C ARG A 20 6.23 8.82 -20.88
N CYS A 21 7.20 9.24 -21.67
CA CYS A 21 6.98 10.18 -22.77
C CYS A 21 6.02 9.57 -23.80
N GLY A 22 5.07 10.35 -24.31
CA GLY A 22 4.01 9.90 -25.23
C GLY A 22 2.66 9.68 -24.54
N SER A 23 1.76 8.92 -25.18
CA SER A 23 0.35 8.73 -24.76
C SER A 23 0.16 7.65 -23.68
N THR A 24 1.24 7.17 -23.06
CA THR A 24 1.16 6.16 -22.00
C THR A 24 0.56 6.74 -20.73
N PRO A 25 -0.47 6.12 -20.13
CA PRO A 25 -1.06 6.61 -18.90
C PRO A 25 -0.03 6.67 -17.75
N THR A 26 -0.11 7.71 -16.94
CA THR A 26 0.71 7.87 -15.73
C THR A 26 0.42 6.73 -14.75
N LEU A 27 1.49 6.20 -14.14
CA LEU A 27 1.42 5.21 -13.06
C LEU A 27 1.68 5.92 -11.74
N THR A 28 0.78 5.76 -10.77
CA THR A 28 1.01 6.20 -9.39
C THR A 28 1.37 5.03 -8.50
N ILE A 29 2.45 5.17 -7.75
CA ILE A 29 2.88 4.22 -6.72
C ILE A 29 2.72 4.91 -5.36
N PHE A 30 1.86 4.36 -4.52
CA PHE A 30 1.80 4.71 -3.10
C PHE A 30 2.79 3.83 -2.36
N VAL A 31 3.69 4.45 -1.61
CA VAL A 31 4.64 3.76 -0.74
C VAL A 31 4.17 3.95 0.70
N VAL A 32 3.97 2.86 1.42
CA VAL A 32 3.38 2.90 2.76
C VAL A 32 4.25 2.21 3.81
N TYR A 33 4.16 2.69 5.04
CA TYR A 33 4.70 2.03 6.23
C TYR A 33 3.64 2.00 7.34
N ALA A 34 2.80 0.97 7.34
CA ALA A 34 1.68 0.87 8.25
C ALA A 34 2.13 0.80 9.72
N PRO A 35 1.30 1.23 10.68
CA PRO A 35 1.59 1.03 12.09
C PRO A 35 1.73 -0.46 12.45
N THR A 36 2.62 -0.77 13.39
CA THR A 36 2.76 -2.14 13.93
C THR A 36 1.58 -2.46 14.85
N SER A 37 1.38 -3.73 15.21
CA SER A 37 0.31 -4.15 16.13
C SER A 37 0.36 -3.55 17.53
N ASN A 38 1.46 -2.88 17.90
CA ASN A 38 1.64 -2.21 19.18
C ASN A 38 1.05 -0.80 19.25
N TYR A 39 0.58 -0.25 18.11
CA TYR A 39 -0.09 1.05 18.06
C TYR A 39 -1.56 0.91 18.43
N ASP A 40 -2.18 2.03 18.84
CA ASP A 40 -3.59 2.05 19.17
C ASP A 40 -4.44 1.79 17.92
N LYS A 41 -5.61 1.16 18.10
CA LYS A 41 -6.48 0.78 16.97
C LYS A 41 -6.89 2.00 16.15
N GLU A 42 -7.10 3.11 16.83
CA GLU A 42 -7.47 4.40 16.24
C GLU A 42 -6.37 4.93 15.31
N GLU A 43 -5.09 4.77 15.68
CA GLU A 43 -3.96 5.16 14.82
C GLU A 43 -3.83 4.25 13.59
N VAL A 44 -4.09 2.95 13.78
CA VAL A 44 -4.12 1.97 12.68
C VAL A 44 -5.27 2.29 11.71
N GLU A 45 -6.47 2.55 12.23
CA GLU A 45 -7.63 2.93 11.44
C GLU A 45 -7.42 4.25 10.70
N ALA A 46 -6.90 5.28 11.38
CA ALA A 46 -6.58 6.56 10.77
C ALA A 46 -5.60 6.40 9.59
N PHE A 47 -4.59 5.55 9.72
CA PHE A 47 -3.67 5.25 8.62
C PHE A 47 -4.37 4.65 7.40
N TYR A 48 -5.27 3.67 7.60
CA TYR A 48 -6.01 3.05 6.49
C TYR A 48 -7.03 4.00 5.87
N MET A 49 -7.66 4.86 6.67
CA MET A 49 -8.56 5.92 6.18
C MET A 49 -7.81 6.95 5.33
N ASP A 50 -6.64 7.40 5.79
CA ASP A 50 -5.79 8.32 5.03
C ASP A 50 -5.32 7.68 3.72
N LEU A 51 -4.87 6.43 3.76
CA LEU A 51 -4.47 5.68 2.57
C LEU A 51 -5.62 5.53 1.57
N GLU A 52 -6.81 5.17 2.04
CA GLU A 52 -8.00 5.07 1.19
C GLU A 52 -8.36 6.42 0.56
N ARG A 53 -8.34 7.50 1.34
CA ARG A 53 -8.59 8.87 0.85
C ARG A 53 -7.61 9.21 -0.27
N PHE A 54 -6.31 9.08 -0.03
CA PHE A 54 -5.29 9.42 -1.03
C PHE A 54 -5.38 8.55 -2.29
N TYR A 55 -5.69 7.27 -2.12
CA TYR A 55 -5.89 6.36 -3.24
C TYR A 55 -7.09 6.77 -4.11
N ARG A 56 -8.21 7.18 -3.49
CA ARG A 56 -9.42 7.63 -4.19
C ARG A 56 -9.24 9.00 -4.86
N GLU A 57 -8.56 9.93 -4.20
CA GLU A 57 -8.31 11.28 -4.71
C GLU A 57 -7.37 11.31 -5.93
N ASP A 58 -6.44 10.35 -6.04
CA ASP A 58 -5.56 10.33 -7.20
C ASP A 58 -6.32 10.01 -8.50
N HIS A 59 -5.97 10.66 -9.59
CA HIS A 59 -6.71 10.54 -10.87
C HIS A 59 -5.97 9.71 -11.92
N THR A 60 -4.87 9.03 -11.57
CA THR A 60 -4.16 8.17 -12.52
C THR A 60 -4.88 6.85 -12.76
N PHE A 61 -4.76 6.33 -13.98
CA PHE A 61 -5.43 5.08 -14.37
C PHE A 61 -4.79 3.86 -13.71
N PHE A 62 -3.46 3.81 -13.65
CA PHE A 62 -2.73 2.73 -13.00
C PHE A 62 -2.26 3.20 -11.64
N LYS A 63 -2.70 2.50 -10.59
CA LYS A 63 -2.30 2.75 -9.20
C LYS A 63 -1.81 1.46 -8.58
N VAL A 64 -0.71 1.55 -7.85
CA VAL A 64 -0.15 0.43 -7.09
C VAL A 64 0.15 0.93 -5.68
N ILE A 65 -0.19 0.14 -4.67
CA ILE A 65 0.21 0.38 -3.29
C ILE A 65 1.26 -0.67 -2.93
N ILE A 66 2.42 -0.21 -2.49
CA ILE A 66 3.53 -1.05 -2.04
C ILE A 66 4.04 -0.56 -0.69
N GLY A 67 4.70 -1.44 0.04
CA GLY A 67 5.33 -1.08 1.30
C GLY A 67 5.09 -2.13 2.37
N ASP A 68 5.51 -1.81 3.58
CA ASP A 68 5.33 -2.68 4.73
C ASP A 68 3.99 -2.36 5.39
N PHE A 69 3.04 -3.29 5.25
CA PHE A 69 1.73 -3.18 5.87
C PHE A 69 1.71 -3.65 7.33
N ASN A 70 2.79 -4.24 7.84
CA ASN A 70 2.82 -4.89 9.16
C ASN A 70 1.64 -5.86 9.39
N ALA A 71 1.01 -6.29 8.30
CA ALA A 71 -0.17 -7.13 8.30
C ALA A 71 0.26 -8.58 8.38
N LYS A 72 -0.43 -9.35 9.21
CA LYS A 72 -0.16 -10.76 9.37
C LYS A 72 -1.01 -11.52 8.36
N ILE A 73 -0.35 -11.98 7.30
CA ILE A 73 -0.97 -12.77 6.24
C ILE A 73 -0.77 -14.25 6.55
N GLY A 74 -1.79 -15.03 6.28
CA GLY A 74 -1.91 -16.44 6.57
C GLY A 74 -1.01 -17.28 5.69
N PRO A 75 -0.79 -18.55 6.07
CA PRO A 75 0.00 -19.46 5.27
C PRO A 75 -0.63 -19.65 3.89
N ARG A 76 0.24 -19.79 2.88
CA ARG A 76 -0.14 -20.22 1.53
C ARG A 76 -0.65 -21.66 1.60
N LYS A 77 -1.84 -21.95 1.06
CA LYS A 77 -2.46 -23.28 1.20
C LYS A 77 -1.88 -24.31 0.22
N SER A 78 -1.45 -23.90 -0.98
CA SER A 78 -0.76 -24.78 -1.93
C SER A 78 0.37 -24.11 -2.73
N SER A 79 1.33 -24.89 -3.25
CA SER A 79 2.46 -24.41 -4.05
C SER A 79 2.08 -23.91 -5.45
N GLU A 80 0.84 -24.15 -5.89
CA GLU A 80 0.32 -23.71 -7.20
C GLU A 80 -0.49 -22.40 -7.09
N GLU A 81 -0.91 -22.01 -5.88
CA GLU A 81 -1.68 -20.78 -5.67
C GLU A 81 -0.84 -19.53 -5.94
N ARG A 82 -1.32 -18.62 -6.78
CA ARG A 82 -0.61 -17.37 -7.08
C ARG A 82 -0.71 -16.30 -5.99
N HIS A 83 -1.54 -16.52 -4.97
CA HIS A 83 -1.88 -15.53 -3.97
C HIS A 83 -1.75 -16.12 -2.57
N ILE A 84 -1.20 -15.33 -1.64
CA ILE A 84 -1.14 -15.65 -0.22
C ILE A 84 -2.30 -14.88 0.42
N ALA A 85 -3.31 -15.59 0.93
CA ALA A 85 -4.29 -15.07 1.88
C ALA A 85 -5.31 -16.16 2.26
N THR A 86 -5.59 -16.28 3.55
CA THR A 86 -6.78 -16.93 4.15
C THR A 86 -6.80 -16.83 5.69
N HIS A 87 -5.77 -16.23 6.30
CA HIS A 87 -5.55 -16.04 7.73
C HIS A 87 -4.74 -14.71 7.87
N GLY A 88 -4.67 -13.93 8.94
CA GLY A 88 -4.92 -14.28 10.32
C GLY A 88 -3.71 -15.00 10.90
N LEU A 89 -3.30 -14.64 12.11
CA LEU A 89 -2.49 -15.55 12.91
C LEU A 89 -3.38 -16.57 13.61
N GLU A 90 -2.81 -17.71 13.99
CA GLU A 90 -2.85 -18.07 15.41
C GLU A 90 -1.47 -17.80 16.02
N TRP A 91 -1.47 -17.13 17.17
CA TRP A 91 -0.29 -16.71 17.90
C TRP A 91 0.32 -17.90 18.68
N ASN A 92 1.64 -17.99 18.75
CA ASN A 92 2.35 -18.76 19.78
C ASN A 92 3.22 -17.79 20.59
N GLU A 93 3.22 -17.91 21.93
CA GLU A 93 4.03 -17.11 22.89
C GLU A 93 5.53 -17.09 22.57
#